data_AF-A0A8H7LIT3-F1
#
_entry.id   AF-A0A8H7LIT3-F1
#
_cell.length_a   1.000
_cell.length_b   1.000
_cell.length_c   1.000
_cell.angle_alpha   90.00
_cell.angle_beta   90.00
_cell.angle_gamma   90.00
#
_symmetry.space_group_name_H-M   'P 1'
#
loop_
_entity.id
_entity.type
_entity.pdbx_description
1 polymer ?
#
loop_
_entity_poly.entity_id
_entity_poly.type
_entity_poly.pdbx_seq_one_letter_code
_entity_poly.pdbx_strand_id
1 'polypeptide(L)'
;MSTPQSASTKRTKRPRGLLASRKTTGNPAESEPAAKRARGEDTPPQDPEELKLQDWHDLEELFENALDALYGPNWTSAIPLIRGVLHECARMVTVYNDPTLIYSPLEPETQVGPEKAPASAFYTIYASAWFIMSTFARSDPSLLTEDEPEEALEYLLSALSACEKGEQALDVRKQTKAWDLEFTWGRVLVAAAQSLSDSEDEPRVSENGTTDARAHFLGPGPSAALARALEHLTYGIDHRPRYTDSDSESKDERFVRALLESAQGVLAVSESLQSEESLPVRHLERCRTLLHQVEEMLVPEELRVQVILALGQINLAIGSSIAEKFEEDSNAEDGTGGEGLETRKVAIGSLKEAIAKFDAVRELYSKQSTEKAESVVEELKPMLQEALVTLATLLPEGPEQERIYSRYQAEGGILDDEDDEDDEE
;
A
#
# COMPACT_ATOMS: atom_id res chain seq x y z
N MET A 1 26.07 -33.35 27.01
CA MET A 1 24.87 -33.58 27.84
C MET A 1 24.66 -32.39 28.75
N SER A 2 23.40 -31.95 28.89
CA SER A 2 22.83 -31.22 30.05
C SER A 2 23.38 -29.84 30.44
N THR A 3 22.70 -28.83 29.88
CA THR A 3 22.09 -27.63 30.52
C THR A 3 22.47 -27.15 31.95
N PRO A 4 22.43 -25.82 32.17
CA PRO A 4 22.54 -25.19 33.49
C PRO A 4 21.21 -25.08 34.26
N GLN A 5 21.29 -24.77 35.55
CA GLN A 5 20.21 -24.28 36.40
C GLN A 5 20.77 -23.22 37.37
N SER A 6 19.99 -22.32 37.98
CA SER A 6 18.82 -21.53 37.54
C SER A 6 18.64 -20.45 38.61
N ALA A 7 18.16 -19.25 38.25
CA ALA A 7 18.10 -18.12 39.19
C ALA A 7 16.69 -17.52 39.33
N SER A 8 16.27 -17.34 40.59
CA SER A 8 15.32 -16.33 41.07
C SER A 8 13.91 -16.28 40.46
N THR A 9 12.95 -16.94 41.12
CA THR A 9 11.54 -16.49 41.11
C THR A 9 11.24 -15.66 42.37
N LYS A 10 10.64 -14.47 42.20
CA LYS A 10 10.06 -13.67 43.30
C LYS A 10 8.63 -13.23 42.95
N ARG A 11 7.65 -13.78 43.69
CA ARG A 11 6.23 -13.40 43.64
C ARG A 11 5.89 -12.43 44.78
N THR A 12 5.25 -11.30 44.48
CA THR A 12 4.33 -10.52 45.36
C THR A 12 3.82 -9.30 44.57
N LYS A 13 2.63 -8.70 44.78
CA LYS A 13 1.34 -9.08 45.40
C LYS A 13 0.33 -8.01 44.95
N ARG A 14 -0.90 -8.36 44.54
CA ARG A 14 -1.95 -7.36 44.23
C ARG A 14 -2.50 -6.71 45.53
N PRO A 15 -2.80 -5.40 45.57
CA PRO A 15 -3.60 -4.81 46.63
C PRO A 15 -5.11 -4.91 46.33
N ARG A 16 -5.90 -5.29 47.34
CA ARG A 16 -7.36 -5.26 47.33
C ARG A 16 -7.84 -4.13 48.24
N GLY A 17 -8.84 -3.37 47.77
CA GLY A 17 -9.91 -2.66 48.50
C GLY A 17 -9.66 -2.04 49.88
N LEU A 18 -10.01 -0.75 50.00
CA LEU A 18 -10.26 -0.09 51.28
C LEU A 18 -11.54 0.77 51.21
N LEU A 19 -12.63 0.23 51.75
CA LEU A 19 -13.82 0.99 52.13
C LEU A 19 -13.56 1.68 53.47
N ALA A 20 -13.80 3.00 53.56
CA ALA A 20 -13.94 3.70 54.83
C ALA A 20 -14.97 4.83 54.70
N SER A 21 -16.14 4.63 55.31
CA SER A 21 -17.24 5.61 55.35
C SER A 21 -17.23 6.36 56.68
N ARG A 22 -17.58 7.66 56.69
CA ARG A 22 -17.72 8.45 57.93
C ARG A 22 -18.91 9.43 57.87
N LYS A 23 -19.95 9.11 58.64
CA LYS A 23 -21.01 10.03 59.16
C LYS A 23 -20.37 11.20 59.94
N THR A 24 -20.91 12.41 60.17
CA THR A 24 -22.22 13.10 59.94
C THR A 24 -21.95 14.64 60.08
N THR A 25 -22.83 15.65 59.95
CA THR A 25 -24.31 15.80 59.98
C THR A 25 -24.72 17.14 59.32
N GLY A 26 -25.93 17.28 58.77
CA GLY A 26 -26.53 18.58 58.41
C GLY A 26 -27.48 18.53 57.20
N ASN A 27 -28.75 18.91 57.37
CA ASN A 27 -29.86 18.83 56.39
C ASN A 27 -30.48 20.24 56.22
N PRO A 28 -31.46 20.50 55.30
CA PRO A 28 -31.77 19.87 54.00
C PRO A 28 -32.12 20.87 52.85
N ALA A 29 -31.98 20.45 51.58
CA ALA A 29 -32.59 20.95 50.32
C ALA A 29 -31.75 20.36 49.15
N GLU A 30 -32.22 19.77 48.05
CA GLU A 30 -33.55 19.60 47.42
C GLU A 30 -33.70 18.20 46.76
N SER A 31 -34.94 17.79 46.49
CA SER A 31 -35.43 16.70 45.62
C SER A 31 -34.50 15.58 45.06
N GLU A 32 -34.74 14.34 45.50
CA GLU A 32 -34.56 13.13 44.66
C GLU A 32 -35.71 12.99 43.63
N PRO A 33 -35.55 12.12 42.61
CA PRO A 33 -36.50 11.02 42.52
C PRO A 33 -35.88 9.61 42.33
N ALA A 34 -36.09 8.77 43.34
CA ALA A 34 -36.52 7.36 43.27
C ALA A 34 -35.99 6.44 42.14
N ALA A 35 -35.01 5.60 42.47
CA ALA A 35 -34.81 4.33 41.77
C ALA A 35 -35.92 3.30 42.15
N LYS A 36 -36.57 2.66 41.16
CA LYS A 36 -37.27 1.38 41.37
C LYS A 36 -37.56 0.55 40.09
N ARG A 37 -36.82 -0.56 40.01
CA ARG A 37 -37.20 -1.88 39.46
C ARG A 37 -37.24 -2.11 37.95
N ALA A 38 -36.64 -3.25 37.59
CA ALA A 38 -36.79 -3.92 36.31
C ALA A 38 -38.21 -4.41 36.05
N ARG A 39 -38.58 -4.43 34.77
CA ARG A 39 -39.72 -5.15 34.21
C ARG A 39 -39.32 -5.57 32.79
N GLY A 40 -39.36 -6.86 32.49
CA GLY A 40 -39.19 -7.36 31.13
C GLY A 40 -40.48 -7.26 30.33
N GLU A 41 -40.38 -7.57 29.04
CA GLU A 41 -41.48 -7.84 28.09
C GLU A 41 -42.50 -6.70 27.95
N ASP A 42 -42.19 -5.77 27.04
CA ASP A 42 -42.97 -5.55 25.81
C ASP A 42 -42.38 -4.32 25.07
N THR A 43 -41.18 -4.49 24.49
CA THR A 43 -40.72 -3.59 23.44
C THR A 43 -41.41 -4.03 22.15
N PRO A 44 -42.16 -3.18 21.43
CA PRO A 44 -42.56 -3.53 20.07
C PRO A 44 -41.29 -3.80 19.24
N PRO A 45 -41.36 -4.63 18.18
CA PRO A 45 -40.22 -4.76 17.27
C PRO A 45 -39.80 -3.36 16.82
N GLN A 46 -38.54 -3.01 17.03
CA GLN A 46 -37.99 -1.81 16.42
C GLN A 46 -38.14 -2.01 14.91
N ASP A 47 -38.85 -1.10 14.24
CA ASP A 47 -38.78 -1.02 12.79
C ASP A 47 -37.30 -0.95 12.38
N PRO A 48 -36.88 -1.64 11.31
CA PRO A 48 -35.50 -1.56 10.84
C PRO A 48 -35.14 -0.09 10.63
N GLU A 49 -34.09 0.35 11.29
CA GLU A 49 -33.76 1.77 11.48
C GLU A 49 -33.49 2.41 10.11
N GLU A 50 -34.46 3.17 9.59
CA GLU A 50 -34.41 3.76 8.25
C GLU A 50 -33.18 4.66 8.12
N LEU A 51 -32.22 4.23 7.27
CA LEU A 51 -31.01 4.98 6.98
C LEU A 51 -31.36 6.25 6.21
N LYS A 52 -30.77 7.36 6.62
CA LYS A 52 -30.99 8.70 6.07
C LYS A 52 -29.72 9.19 5.40
N LEU A 53 -29.86 10.29 4.66
CA LEU A 53 -28.72 11.00 4.09
C LEU A 53 -27.71 11.49 5.16
N GLN A 54 -28.16 11.67 6.41
CA GLN A 54 -27.26 11.99 7.53
C GLN A 54 -26.32 10.83 7.86
N ASP A 55 -26.80 9.58 7.88
CA ASP A 55 -25.95 8.40 8.13
C ASP A 55 -24.84 8.26 7.07
N TRP A 56 -25.10 8.68 5.82
CA TRP A 56 -24.09 8.78 4.77
C TRP A 56 -23.03 9.85 5.07
N HIS A 57 -23.45 11.08 5.43
CA HIS A 57 -22.51 12.15 5.76
C HIS A 57 -21.70 11.89 7.04
N ASP A 58 -22.31 11.24 8.04
CA ASP A 58 -21.63 10.82 9.26
C ASP A 58 -20.54 9.76 8.95
N LEU A 59 -20.78 8.88 7.97
CA LEU A 59 -19.78 7.92 7.46
C LEU A 59 -18.65 8.62 6.68
N GLU A 60 -18.97 9.58 5.82
CA GLU A 60 -17.97 10.39 5.11
C GLU A 60 -17.05 11.14 6.11
N GLU A 61 -17.63 11.80 7.11
CA GLU A 61 -16.89 12.51 8.16
C GLU A 61 -16.05 11.55 9.02
N LEU A 62 -16.59 10.40 9.40
CA LEU A 62 -15.85 9.39 10.16
C LEU A 62 -14.65 8.84 9.39
N PHE A 63 -14.81 8.60 8.08
CA PHE A 63 -13.72 8.11 7.23
C PHE A 63 -12.64 9.16 7.00
N GLU A 64 -13.00 10.42 6.73
CA GLU A 64 -12.01 11.50 6.61
C GLU A 64 -11.23 11.73 7.91
N ASN A 65 -11.90 11.70 9.06
CA ASN A 65 -11.23 11.72 10.37
C ASN A 65 -10.28 10.52 10.57
N ALA A 66 -10.64 9.34 10.07
CA ALA A 66 -9.77 8.16 10.11
C ALA A 66 -8.53 8.32 9.21
N LEU A 67 -8.66 8.95 8.03
CA LEU A 67 -7.53 9.27 7.15
C LEU A 67 -6.63 10.35 7.74
N ASP A 68 -7.16 11.41 8.35
CA ASP A 68 -6.36 12.42 9.05
C ASP A 68 -5.59 11.81 10.23
N ALA A 69 -6.22 10.91 10.99
CA ALA A 69 -5.53 10.15 12.02
C ALA A 69 -4.41 9.28 11.45
N LEU A 70 -4.65 8.60 10.32
CA LEU A 70 -3.73 7.63 9.69
C LEU A 70 -2.46 8.30 9.15
N TYR A 71 -2.60 9.43 8.44
CA TYR A 71 -1.47 10.15 7.86
C TYR A 71 -0.83 11.17 8.82
N GLY A 72 -1.51 11.46 9.94
CA GLY A 72 -1.03 12.33 11.01
C GLY A 72 0.06 11.71 11.91
N PRO A 73 0.53 12.46 12.92
CA PRO A 73 1.68 12.06 13.76
C PRO A 73 1.41 10.89 14.71
N ASN A 74 0.16 10.44 14.84
CA ASN A 74 -0.23 9.31 15.68
C ASN A 74 -1.17 8.36 14.91
N TRP A 75 -0.64 7.73 13.87
CA TRP A 75 -1.38 6.80 13.00
C TRP A 75 -2.13 5.69 13.76
N THR A 76 -1.64 5.26 14.94
CA THR A 76 -2.31 4.25 15.77
C THR A 76 -3.70 4.67 16.25
N SER A 77 -3.99 5.99 16.30
CA SER A 77 -5.32 6.50 16.60
C SER A 77 -6.35 6.29 15.49
N ALA A 78 -5.90 5.99 14.26
CA ALA A 78 -6.77 5.63 13.15
C ALA A 78 -7.39 4.25 13.30
N ILE A 79 -6.71 3.30 13.94
CA ILE A 79 -7.14 1.90 14.06
C ILE A 79 -8.58 1.77 14.63
N PRO A 80 -8.94 2.39 15.79
CA PRO A 80 -10.33 2.36 16.28
C PRO A 80 -11.31 3.12 15.37
N LEU A 81 -10.87 4.13 14.62
CA LEU A 81 -11.73 4.87 13.68
C LEU A 81 -12.04 4.02 12.44
N ILE A 82 -11.06 3.32 11.87
CA ILE A 82 -11.23 2.40 10.74
C ILE A 82 -12.15 1.23 11.12
N ARG A 83 -12.02 0.68 12.34
CA ARG A 83 -13.01 -0.28 12.88
C ARG A 83 -14.41 0.33 12.97
N GLY A 84 -14.52 1.58 13.40
CA GLY A 84 -15.77 2.35 13.38
C GLY A 84 -16.39 2.45 11.99
N VAL A 85 -15.59 2.80 10.97
CA VAL A 85 -16.01 2.85 9.55
C VAL A 85 -16.51 1.48 9.10
N LEU A 86 -15.79 0.40 9.38
CA LEU A 86 -16.21 -0.96 9.02
C LEU A 86 -17.50 -1.39 9.72
N HIS A 87 -17.67 -1.08 11.01
CA HIS A 87 -18.91 -1.34 11.73
C HIS A 87 -20.09 -0.56 11.15
N GLU A 88 -19.89 0.69 10.75
CA GLU A 88 -20.93 1.54 10.17
C GLU A 88 -21.30 1.09 8.75
N CYS A 89 -20.31 0.80 7.89
CA CYS A 89 -20.55 0.18 6.58
C CYS A 89 -21.30 -1.16 6.71
N ALA A 90 -20.94 -2.01 7.69
CA ALA A 90 -21.63 -3.25 7.96
C ALA A 90 -23.08 -3.01 8.41
N ARG A 91 -23.33 -2.05 9.32
CA ARG A 91 -24.68 -1.63 9.71
C ARG A 91 -25.50 -1.24 8.48
N MET A 92 -24.95 -0.37 7.62
CA MET A 92 -25.66 0.10 6.43
C MET A 92 -26.03 -1.05 5.47
N VAL A 93 -25.12 -1.99 5.22
CA VAL A 93 -25.36 -3.18 4.37
C VAL A 93 -26.37 -4.15 4.98
N THR A 94 -26.48 -4.24 6.31
CA THR A 94 -27.51 -5.09 6.94
C THR A 94 -28.93 -4.51 6.83
N VAL A 95 -29.08 -3.19 6.71
CA VAL A 95 -30.41 -2.54 6.57
C VAL A 95 -30.81 -2.41 5.10
N TYR A 96 -29.87 -2.13 4.19
CA TYR A 96 -30.13 -1.96 2.75
C TYR A 96 -29.29 -2.92 1.90
N ASN A 97 -29.96 -3.65 1.00
CA ASN A 97 -29.31 -4.46 -0.03
C ASN A 97 -28.41 -3.60 -0.97
N ASP A 98 -28.74 -2.33 -1.15
CA ASP A 98 -27.92 -1.34 -1.85
C ASP A 98 -27.94 -0.02 -1.04
N PRO A 99 -26.96 0.22 -0.14
CA PRO A 99 -26.87 1.45 0.64
C PRO A 99 -26.71 2.72 -0.21
N THR A 100 -26.24 2.58 -1.45
CA THR A 100 -25.96 3.71 -2.35
C THR A 100 -27.24 4.44 -2.79
N LEU A 101 -28.41 3.82 -2.61
CA LEU A 101 -29.73 4.42 -2.86
C LEU A 101 -30.01 5.66 -1.98
N ILE A 102 -29.34 5.80 -0.83
CA ILE A 102 -29.54 6.90 0.12
C ILE A 102 -29.13 8.26 -0.48
N TYR A 103 -28.00 8.29 -1.20
CA TYR A 103 -27.41 9.51 -1.78
C TYR A 103 -27.40 9.51 -3.32
N SER A 104 -27.40 8.33 -3.95
CA SER A 104 -27.43 8.13 -5.40
C SER A 104 -28.64 7.24 -5.80
N PRO A 105 -29.87 7.75 -5.73
CA PRO A 105 -31.07 7.01 -6.15
C PRO A 105 -31.08 6.70 -7.66
N LEU A 106 -31.90 5.72 -8.05
CA LEU A 106 -32.11 5.31 -9.46
C LEU A 106 -32.96 6.35 -10.21
N GLU A 107 -32.37 7.50 -10.55
CA GLU A 107 -33.06 8.57 -11.27
C GLU A 107 -33.24 8.28 -12.77
N PRO A 108 -34.40 8.62 -13.37
CA PRO A 108 -34.65 8.41 -14.79
C PRO A 108 -33.93 9.46 -15.67
N GLU A 109 -32.68 9.16 -16.06
CA GLU A 109 -31.86 9.69 -17.18
C GLU A 109 -31.73 11.22 -17.38
N THR A 110 -32.39 12.09 -16.58
CA THR A 110 -32.64 13.49 -16.98
C THR A 110 -32.21 14.57 -15.96
N GLN A 111 -31.74 14.21 -14.76
CA GLN A 111 -31.43 15.18 -13.68
C GLN A 111 -30.16 14.87 -12.84
N VAL A 112 -29.14 14.26 -13.46
CA VAL A 112 -27.83 14.13 -12.82
C VAL A 112 -27.10 15.48 -12.87
N GLY A 113 -27.22 16.26 -11.78
CA GLY A 113 -26.34 17.40 -11.52
C GLY A 113 -24.92 16.93 -11.13
N PRO A 114 -23.87 17.71 -11.42
CA PRO A 114 -22.48 17.32 -11.20
C PRO A 114 -22.04 17.27 -9.72
N GLU A 115 -22.95 17.53 -8.77
CA GLU A 115 -22.67 17.65 -7.33
C GLU A 115 -23.07 16.41 -6.50
N LYS A 116 -23.59 15.34 -7.14
CA LYS A 116 -23.97 14.10 -6.43
C LYS A 116 -22.77 13.15 -6.33
N ALA A 117 -22.53 12.59 -5.15
CA ALA A 117 -21.52 11.55 -4.95
C ALA A 117 -21.78 10.34 -5.88
N PRO A 118 -20.74 9.74 -6.49
CA PRO A 118 -20.91 8.61 -7.39
C PRO A 118 -21.43 7.39 -6.63
N ALA A 119 -22.18 6.51 -7.28
CA ALA A 119 -22.76 5.34 -6.65
C ALA A 119 -21.70 4.42 -6.02
N SER A 120 -20.46 4.43 -6.53
CA SER A 120 -19.33 3.75 -5.94
C SER A 120 -18.89 4.28 -4.56
N ALA A 121 -19.19 5.52 -4.18
CA ALA A 121 -18.54 6.21 -3.05
C ALA A 121 -18.56 5.42 -1.73
N PHE A 122 -19.72 4.86 -1.35
CA PHE A 122 -19.84 3.97 -0.19
C PHE A 122 -18.92 2.75 -0.28
N TYR A 123 -18.84 2.14 -1.46
CA TYR A 123 -17.98 0.99 -1.71
C TYR A 123 -16.50 1.36 -1.81
N THR A 124 -16.14 2.58 -2.26
CA THR A 124 -14.77 3.10 -2.16
C THR A 124 -14.34 3.23 -0.70
N ILE A 125 -15.17 3.83 0.16
CA ILE A 125 -14.92 3.94 1.60
C ILE A 125 -14.77 2.55 2.23
N TYR A 126 -15.72 1.65 1.94
CA TYR A 126 -15.74 0.31 2.53
C TYR A 126 -14.53 -0.54 2.09
N ALA A 127 -14.16 -0.50 0.80
CA ALA A 127 -12.95 -1.14 0.29
C ALA A 127 -11.67 -0.56 0.89
N SER A 128 -11.60 0.78 1.02
CA SER A 128 -10.46 1.46 1.63
C SER A 128 -10.28 1.10 3.10
N ALA A 129 -11.36 1.00 3.87
CA ALA A 129 -11.30 0.60 5.27
C ALA A 129 -10.81 -0.85 5.44
N TRP A 130 -11.29 -1.77 4.60
CA TRP A 130 -10.77 -3.15 4.55
C TRP A 130 -9.28 -3.20 4.15
N PHE A 131 -8.87 -2.42 3.16
CA PHE A 131 -7.47 -2.32 2.73
C PHE A 131 -6.55 -1.76 3.82
N ILE A 132 -7.02 -0.78 4.60
CA ILE A 132 -6.26 -0.23 5.72
C ILE A 132 -6.11 -1.26 6.84
N MET A 133 -7.15 -2.05 7.15
CA MET A 133 -7.05 -3.16 8.10
C MET A 133 -6.03 -4.23 7.65
N SER A 134 -5.97 -4.57 6.35
CA SER A 134 -4.94 -5.49 5.85
C SER A 134 -3.51 -4.97 6.09
N THR A 135 -3.33 -3.65 6.08
CA THR A 135 -2.05 -3.00 6.33
C THR A 135 -1.68 -3.01 7.81
N PHE A 136 -2.66 -2.89 8.72
CA PHE A 136 -2.43 -3.14 10.15
C PHE A 136 -2.06 -4.60 10.42
N ALA A 137 -2.79 -5.56 9.83
CA ALA A 137 -2.50 -6.99 9.97
C ALA A 137 -1.08 -7.36 9.48
N ARG A 138 -0.62 -6.82 8.35
CA ARG A 138 0.75 -7.04 7.83
C ARG A 138 1.84 -6.38 8.67
N SER A 139 1.59 -5.19 9.23
CA SER A 139 2.62 -4.41 9.91
C SER A 139 2.86 -4.85 11.35
N ASP A 140 1.81 -5.14 12.11
CA ASP A 140 1.89 -5.68 13.47
C ASP A 140 0.59 -6.42 13.84
N PRO A 141 0.58 -7.77 13.79
CA PRO A 141 -0.58 -8.57 14.19
C PRO A 141 -1.06 -8.30 15.63
N SER A 142 -0.24 -7.74 16.52
CA SER A 142 -0.67 -7.41 17.90
C SER A 142 -1.62 -6.22 17.99
N LEU A 143 -1.84 -5.51 16.88
CA LEU A 143 -2.85 -4.45 16.74
C LEU A 143 -4.26 -5.00 16.53
N LEU A 144 -4.38 -6.29 16.19
CA LEU A 144 -5.63 -7.01 15.97
C LEU A 144 -6.27 -7.46 17.30
N THR A 145 -7.58 -7.67 17.27
CA THR A 145 -8.37 -8.23 18.38
C THR A 145 -8.58 -9.74 18.21
N GLU A 146 -8.98 -10.44 19.27
CA GLU A 146 -9.12 -11.92 19.25
C GLU A 146 -10.18 -12.44 18.24
N ASP A 147 -11.10 -11.57 17.78
CA ASP A 147 -12.16 -11.89 16.83
C ASP A 147 -11.84 -11.46 15.37
N GLU A 148 -10.67 -10.88 15.12
CA GLU A 148 -10.24 -10.37 13.81
C GLU A 148 -9.34 -11.36 13.05
N PRO A 149 -9.46 -11.50 11.71
CA PRO A 149 -8.57 -12.37 10.94
C PRO A 149 -7.09 -12.04 11.12
N GLU A 150 -6.24 -13.04 11.33
CA GLU A 150 -4.78 -12.85 11.37
C GLU A 150 -4.21 -12.70 9.94
N GLU A 151 -4.80 -13.37 8.94
CA GLU A 151 -4.32 -13.34 7.56
C GLU A 151 -4.73 -12.05 6.83
N ALA A 152 -3.74 -11.25 6.44
CA ALA A 152 -3.93 -10.02 5.67
C ALA A 152 -4.74 -10.21 4.38
N LEU A 153 -4.64 -11.40 3.76
CA LEU A 153 -5.35 -11.74 2.52
C LEU A 153 -6.88 -11.74 2.69
N GLU A 154 -7.42 -12.08 3.86
CA GLU A 154 -8.86 -12.08 4.11
C GLU A 154 -9.48 -10.67 4.03
N TYR A 155 -8.79 -9.68 4.61
CA TYR A 155 -9.13 -8.26 4.47
C TYR A 155 -9.02 -7.78 3.02
N LEU A 156 -8.00 -8.23 2.28
CA LEU A 156 -7.80 -7.87 0.87
C LEU A 156 -8.91 -8.44 -0.02
N LEU A 157 -9.32 -9.71 0.18
CA LEU A 157 -10.45 -10.30 -0.54
C LEU A 157 -11.77 -9.57 -0.21
N SER A 158 -11.94 -9.12 1.04
CA SER A 158 -13.09 -8.31 1.46
C SER A 158 -13.10 -6.93 0.78
N ALA A 159 -11.93 -6.29 0.64
CA ALA A 159 -11.78 -5.05 -0.11
C ALA A 159 -12.09 -5.23 -1.61
N LEU A 160 -11.61 -6.31 -2.25
CA LEU A 160 -11.90 -6.62 -3.66
C LEU A 160 -13.40 -6.85 -3.91
N SER A 161 -14.08 -7.55 -3.00
CA SER A 161 -15.54 -7.72 -3.08
C SER A 161 -16.30 -6.41 -2.90
N ALA A 162 -15.81 -5.49 -2.06
CA ALA A 162 -16.37 -4.14 -1.98
C ALA A 162 -16.13 -3.35 -3.28
N CYS A 163 -14.93 -3.40 -3.87
CA CYS A 163 -14.66 -2.74 -5.16
C CYS A 163 -15.59 -3.22 -6.28
N GLU A 164 -15.77 -4.54 -6.41
CA GLU A 164 -16.65 -5.14 -7.42
C GLU A 164 -18.12 -4.70 -7.24
N LYS A 165 -18.61 -4.61 -6.00
CA LYS A 165 -19.95 -4.04 -5.72
C LYS A 165 -20.03 -2.55 -6.06
N GLY A 166 -18.94 -1.80 -5.91
CA GLY A 166 -18.83 -0.41 -6.35
C GLY A 166 -19.01 -0.27 -7.86
N GLU A 167 -18.36 -1.11 -8.65
CA GLU A 167 -18.52 -1.14 -10.11
C GLU A 167 -19.95 -1.55 -10.52
N GLN A 168 -20.50 -2.61 -9.90
CA GLN A 168 -21.91 -3.00 -10.12
C GLN A 168 -22.89 -1.86 -9.79
N ALA A 169 -22.65 -1.08 -8.75
CA ALA A 169 -23.49 0.06 -8.37
C ALA A 169 -23.45 1.19 -9.40
N LEU A 170 -22.28 1.44 -10.02
CA LEU A 170 -22.12 2.38 -11.14
C LEU A 170 -22.85 1.87 -12.40
N ASP A 171 -22.64 0.61 -12.77
CA ASP A 171 -23.23 -0.03 -13.96
C ASP A 171 -24.76 0.01 -13.95
N VAL A 172 -25.38 -0.36 -12.82
CA VAL A 172 -26.84 -0.32 -12.63
C VAL A 172 -27.41 1.09 -12.85
N ARG A 173 -26.61 2.13 -12.57
CA ARG A 173 -26.97 3.54 -12.74
C ARG A 173 -26.44 4.16 -14.03
N LYS A 174 -25.75 3.40 -14.88
CA LYS A 174 -25.05 3.85 -16.09
C LYS A 174 -24.07 5.01 -15.82
N GLN A 175 -23.47 5.06 -14.63
CA GLN A 175 -22.44 6.03 -14.29
C GLN A 175 -21.09 5.59 -14.86
N THR A 176 -20.21 6.54 -15.14
CA THR A 176 -18.82 6.23 -15.54
C THR A 176 -18.04 5.65 -14.36
N LYS A 177 -17.01 4.84 -14.66
CA LYS A 177 -15.98 4.42 -13.67
C LYS A 177 -15.51 5.62 -12.84
N ALA A 178 -15.35 5.41 -11.54
CA ALA A 178 -14.94 6.43 -10.60
C ALA A 178 -13.44 6.27 -10.28
N TRP A 179 -12.67 7.35 -10.42
CA TRP A 179 -11.20 7.32 -10.35
C TRP A 179 -10.69 6.81 -8.99
N ASP A 180 -11.42 7.09 -7.91
CA ASP A 180 -11.12 6.77 -6.51
C ASP A 180 -11.35 5.28 -6.22
N LEU A 181 -12.45 4.72 -6.75
CA LEU A 181 -12.73 3.28 -6.70
C LEU A 181 -11.65 2.50 -7.46
N GLU A 182 -11.33 2.94 -8.68
CA GLU A 182 -10.34 2.30 -9.55
C GLU A 182 -8.93 2.38 -8.94
N PHE A 183 -8.53 3.55 -8.43
CA PHE A 183 -7.28 3.70 -7.69
C PHE A 183 -7.22 2.75 -6.49
N THR A 184 -8.28 2.70 -5.67
CA THR A 184 -8.37 1.78 -4.51
C THR A 184 -8.26 0.32 -4.93
N TRP A 185 -8.98 -0.10 -5.99
CA TRP A 185 -8.93 -1.46 -6.51
C TRP A 185 -7.53 -1.85 -6.97
N GLY A 186 -6.85 -0.94 -7.68
CA GLY A 186 -5.46 -1.10 -8.08
C GLY A 186 -4.53 -1.35 -6.88
N ARG A 187 -4.62 -0.53 -5.83
CA ARG A 187 -3.82 -0.68 -4.58
C ARG A 187 -4.07 -2.02 -3.90
N VAL A 188 -5.34 -2.43 -3.78
CA VAL A 188 -5.73 -3.71 -3.16
C VAL A 188 -5.15 -4.89 -3.95
N LEU A 189 -5.19 -4.85 -5.29
CA LEU A 189 -4.63 -5.90 -6.13
C LEU A 189 -3.10 -5.98 -6.04
N VAL A 190 -2.38 -4.87 -5.90
CA VAL A 190 -0.92 -4.89 -5.63
C VAL A 190 -0.63 -5.60 -4.30
N ALA A 191 -1.28 -5.19 -3.21
CA ALA A 191 -1.06 -5.79 -1.89
C ALA A 191 -1.48 -7.27 -1.83
N ALA A 192 -2.50 -7.65 -2.60
CA ALA A 192 -2.91 -9.04 -2.75
C ALA A 192 -1.88 -9.84 -3.55
N ALA A 193 -1.34 -9.29 -4.65
CA ALA A 193 -0.24 -9.92 -5.39
C ALA A 193 0.99 -10.14 -4.50
N GLN A 194 1.36 -9.16 -3.66
CA GLN A 194 2.42 -9.29 -2.67
C GLN A 194 2.14 -10.42 -1.68
N SER A 195 0.92 -10.46 -1.12
CA SER A 195 0.50 -11.53 -0.20
C SER A 195 0.48 -12.94 -0.83
N LEU A 196 0.38 -13.04 -2.17
CA LEU A 196 0.52 -14.30 -2.91
C LEU A 196 1.99 -14.70 -3.11
N SER A 197 2.89 -13.73 -3.32
CA SER A 197 4.33 -13.97 -3.42
C SER A 197 4.95 -14.35 -2.07
N ASP A 198 4.49 -13.74 -0.98
CA ASP A 198 4.97 -14.01 0.39
C ASP A 198 4.51 -15.39 0.90
N SER A 199 3.46 -15.99 0.31
CA SER A 199 2.92 -17.29 0.74
C SER A 199 3.68 -18.46 0.09
N GLU A 200 4.73 -18.96 0.75
CA GLU A 200 5.45 -20.19 0.35
C GLU A 200 4.59 -21.47 0.44
N ASP A 201 3.51 -21.43 1.23
CA ASP A 201 2.63 -22.59 1.43
C ASP A 201 1.78 -22.88 0.18
N GLU A 202 1.74 -24.16 -0.24
CA GLU A 202 0.66 -24.67 -1.09
C GLU A 202 -0.69 -24.22 -0.51
N PRO A 203 -1.68 -23.85 -1.34
CA PRO A 203 -2.95 -23.31 -0.84
C PRO A 203 -3.61 -24.30 0.11
N ARG A 204 -3.45 -24.04 1.42
CA ARG A 204 -4.15 -24.78 2.46
C ARG A 204 -5.62 -24.68 2.12
N VAL A 205 -6.28 -25.84 2.00
CA VAL A 205 -7.66 -25.93 1.56
C VAL A 205 -8.56 -25.34 2.64
N SER A 206 -8.68 -24.02 2.63
CA SER A 206 -9.74 -23.30 3.30
C SER A 206 -11.07 -23.77 2.71
N GLU A 207 -12.07 -23.90 3.57
CA GLU A 207 -13.41 -24.35 3.20
C GLU A 207 -13.91 -23.53 1.99
N ASN A 208 -14.46 -24.22 1.00
CA ASN A 208 -14.52 -23.88 -0.44
C ASN A 208 -14.78 -22.41 -0.89
N GLY A 209 -15.23 -21.48 -0.04
CA GLY A 209 -15.45 -20.08 -0.37
C GLY A 209 -14.19 -19.23 -0.52
N THR A 210 -13.18 -19.33 0.36
CA THR A 210 -11.98 -18.45 0.27
C THR A 210 -11.15 -18.78 -0.97
N THR A 211 -11.05 -20.07 -1.31
CA THR A 211 -10.34 -20.55 -2.50
C THR A 211 -11.02 -20.07 -3.80
N ASP A 212 -12.35 -20.04 -3.83
CA ASP A 212 -13.15 -19.54 -4.96
C ASP A 212 -13.00 -18.02 -5.12
N ALA A 213 -13.06 -17.26 -4.02
CA ALA A 213 -12.82 -15.80 -4.02
C ALA A 213 -11.38 -15.45 -4.46
N ARG A 214 -10.37 -16.19 -4.00
CA ARG A 214 -8.96 -16.02 -4.42
C ARG A 214 -8.81 -16.22 -5.92
N ALA A 215 -9.40 -17.28 -6.48
CA ALA A 215 -9.35 -17.57 -7.91
C ALA A 215 -10.12 -16.51 -8.74
N HIS A 216 -11.29 -16.07 -8.28
CA HIS A 216 -12.12 -15.05 -8.94
C HIS A 216 -11.42 -13.69 -9.03
N PHE A 217 -10.91 -13.17 -7.91
CA PHE A 217 -10.34 -11.83 -7.89
C PHE A 217 -8.88 -11.75 -8.38
N LEU A 218 -8.04 -12.72 -8.02
CA LEU A 218 -6.59 -12.63 -8.26
C LEU A 218 -6.13 -13.44 -9.49
N GLY A 219 -6.98 -14.33 -10.00
CA GLY A 219 -6.67 -15.14 -11.18
C GLY A 219 -5.57 -16.18 -10.91
N PRO A 220 -4.75 -16.53 -11.92
CA PRO A 220 -3.84 -17.68 -11.84
C PRO A 220 -2.57 -17.45 -10.99
N GLY A 221 -2.24 -16.21 -10.61
CA GLY A 221 -1.02 -15.93 -9.84
C GLY A 221 -0.69 -14.43 -9.71
N PRO A 222 0.34 -14.07 -8.92
CA PRO A 222 0.70 -12.69 -8.61
C PRO A 222 0.94 -11.81 -9.85
N SER A 223 1.60 -12.33 -10.89
CA SER A 223 1.85 -11.64 -12.16
C SER A 223 0.55 -11.19 -12.87
N ALA A 224 -0.51 -12.00 -12.80
CA ALA A 224 -1.82 -11.68 -13.38
C ALA A 224 -2.61 -10.67 -12.54
N ALA A 225 -2.55 -10.79 -11.21
CA ALA A 225 -3.10 -9.80 -10.29
C ALA A 225 -2.43 -8.43 -10.48
N LEU A 226 -1.10 -8.40 -10.64
CA LEU A 226 -0.32 -7.19 -10.89
C LEU A 226 -0.65 -6.53 -12.24
N ALA A 227 -0.86 -7.32 -13.29
CA ALA A 227 -1.30 -6.81 -14.60
C ALA A 227 -2.62 -6.01 -14.50
N ARG A 228 -3.61 -6.58 -13.80
CA ARG A 228 -4.91 -5.94 -13.51
C ARG A 228 -4.74 -4.73 -12.59
N ALA A 229 -3.93 -4.86 -11.54
CA ALA A 229 -3.65 -3.77 -10.61
C ALA A 229 -3.18 -2.51 -11.33
N LEU A 230 -2.23 -2.67 -12.26
CA LEU A 230 -1.70 -1.57 -13.07
C LEU A 230 -2.72 -0.98 -14.05
N GLU A 231 -3.72 -1.75 -14.52
CA GLU A 231 -4.82 -1.20 -15.35
C GLU A 231 -5.73 -0.27 -14.53
N HIS A 232 -6.15 -0.74 -13.36
CA HIS A 232 -6.95 0.05 -12.41
C HIS A 232 -6.18 1.29 -11.90
N LEU A 233 -4.88 1.17 -11.58
CA LEU A 233 -4.04 2.30 -11.19
C LEU A 233 -3.87 3.32 -12.33
N THR A 234 -3.58 2.88 -13.57
CA THR A 234 -3.51 3.79 -14.74
C THR A 234 -4.83 4.56 -14.88
N TYR A 235 -5.99 3.89 -14.84
CA TYR A 235 -7.28 4.56 -14.94
C TYR A 235 -7.47 5.59 -13.82
N GLY A 236 -7.23 5.19 -12.57
CA GLY A 236 -7.41 6.04 -11.39
C GLY A 236 -6.54 7.30 -11.39
N ILE A 237 -5.31 7.21 -11.91
CA ILE A 237 -4.39 8.35 -11.99
C ILE A 237 -4.76 9.26 -13.18
N ASP A 238 -5.03 8.70 -14.36
CA ASP A 238 -5.40 9.47 -15.57
C ASP A 238 -6.71 10.25 -15.41
N HIS A 239 -7.66 9.73 -14.60
CA HIS A 239 -8.98 10.33 -14.40
C HIS A 239 -9.12 11.09 -13.07
N ARG A 240 -8.04 11.20 -12.28
CA ARG A 240 -8.07 11.94 -11.01
C ARG A 240 -8.36 13.43 -11.24
N PRO A 241 -9.36 14.03 -10.56
CA PRO A 241 -9.57 15.47 -10.58
C PRO A 241 -8.34 16.22 -10.07
N ARG A 242 -7.94 17.28 -10.80
CA ARG A 242 -6.90 18.22 -10.36
C ARG A 242 -7.59 19.39 -9.69
N TYR A 243 -7.50 19.47 -8.37
CA TYR A 243 -8.02 20.60 -7.59
C TYR A 243 -7.01 21.75 -7.58
N THR A 244 -7.47 22.97 -7.34
CA THR A 244 -6.65 24.20 -7.36
C THR A 244 -6.61 24.93 -6.02
N ASP A 245 -7.25 24.35 -5.01
CA ASP A 245 -7.56 25.01 -3.74
C ASP A 245 -6.67 24.42 -2.64
N SER A 246 -6.60 25.06 -1.46
CA SER A 246 -5.72 24.62 -0.36
C SER A 246 -5.99 23.20 0.11
N ASP A 247 -7.25 22.75 0.06
CA ASP A 247 -7.66 21.39 0.39
C ASP A 247 -7.17 20.36 -0.65
N SER A 248 -6.57 20.81 -1.76
CA SER A 248 -5.84 19.94 -2.69
C SER A 248 -4.55 19.43 -2.06
N GLU A 249 -3.80 20.26 -1.34
CA GLU A 249 -2.43 19.91 -0.90
C GLU A 249 -2.41 18.65 -0.03
N SER A 250 -3.33 18.53 0.94
CA SER A 250 -3.45 17.33 1.77
C SER A 250 -3.95 16.11 0.98
N LYS A 251 -4.87 16.30 0.03
CA LYS A 251 -5.41 15.22 -0.82
C LYS A 251 -4.40 14.74 -1.88
N ASP A 252 -3.54 15.63 -2.34
CA ASP A 252 -2.40 15.36 -3.23
C ASP A 252 -1.31 14.62 -2.45
N GLU A 253 -1.00 15.05 -1.22
CA GLU A 253 -0.05 14.36 -0.35
C GLU A 253 -0.50 12.93 -0.01
N ARG A 254 -1.74 12.75 0.47
CA ARG A 254 -2.31 11.42 0.75
C ARG A 254 -2.29 10.51 -0.49
N PHE A 255 -2.61 11.06 -1.67
CA PHE A 255 -2.61 10.34 -2.94
C PHE A 255 -1.21 9.90 -3.37
N VAL A 256 -0.20 10.78 -3.27
CA VAL A 256 1.18 10.45 -3.63
C VAL A 256 1.78 9.44 -2.64
N ARG A 257 1.50 9.55 -1.33
CA ARG A 257 1.86 8.51 -0.34
C ARG A 257 1.25 7.15 -0.72
N ALA A 258 -0.06 7.13 -1.01
CA ALA A 258 -0.77 5.93 -1.42
C ALA A 258 -0.23 5.29 -2.72
N LEU A 259 0.23 6.10 -3.67
CA LEU A 259 0.86 5.63 -4.90
C LEU A 259 2.29 5.10 -4.65
N LEU A 260 3.06 5.73 -3.78
CA LEU A 260 4.40 5.27 -3.39
C LEU A 260 4.39 3.89 -2.73
N GLU A 261 3.48 3.67 -1.76
CA GLU A 261 3.25 2.35 -1.15
C GLU A 261 2.93 1.28 -2.21
N SER A 262 2.17 1.67 -3.24
CA SER A 262 1.79 0.78 -4.34
C SER A 262 2.96 0.51 -5.29
N ALA A 263 3.80 1.52 -5.55
CA ALA A 263 5.01 1.35 -6.35
C ALA A 263 6.02 0.42 -5.67
N GLN A 264 6.19 0.54 -4.34
CA GLN A 264 6.98 -0.38 -3.52
C GLN A 264 6.42 -1.81 -3.57
N GLY A 265 5.10 -1.98 -3.49
CA GLY A 265 4.48 -3.29 -3.67
C GLY A 265 4.67 -3.89 -5.07
N VAL A 266 4.60 -3.07 -6.13
CA VAL A 266 4.90 -3.51 -7.51
C VAL A 266 6.35 -3.96 -7.65
N LEU A 267 7.29 -3.24 -7.04
CA LEU A 267 8.72 -3.57 -7.03
C LEU A 267 8.97 -4.92 -6.35
N ALA A 268 8.51 -5.09 -5.10
CA ALA A 268 8.68 -6.33 -4.34
C ALA A 268 8.06 -7.56 -5.04
N VAL A 269 6.87 -7.42 -5.64
CA VAL A 269 6.27 -8.51 -6.43
C VAL A 269 7.10 -8.79 -7.69
N SER A 270 7.63 -7.77 -8.35
CA SER A 270 8.44 -7.95 -9.57
C SER A 270 9.78 -8.63 -9.27
N GLU A 271 10.41 -8.34 -8.13
CA GLU A 271 11.59 -9.05 -7.62
C GLU A 271 11.28 -10.54 -7.35
N SER A 272 10.14 -10.85 -6.71
CA SER A 272 9.72 -12.25 -6.49
C SER A 272 9.40 -13.03 -7.79
N LEU A 273 9.21 -12.32 -8.91
CA LEU A 273 8.82 -12.88 -10.21
C LEU A 273 9.99 -12.99 -11.20
N GLN A 274 11.24 -12.79 -10.78
CA GLN A 274 12.41 -12.75 -11.68
C GLN A 274 12.55 -13.99 -12.60
N SER A 275 12.03 -15.16 -12.21
CA SER A 275 11.99 -16.37 -13.05
C SER A 275 11.01 -16.32 -14.24
N GLU A 276 10.11 -15.32 -14.32
CA GLU A 276 9.19 -15.15 -15.45
C GLU A 276 9.82 -14.26 -16.55
N GLU A 277 10.22 -14.88 -17.66
CA GLU A 277 10.82 -14.18 -18.82
C GLU A 277 9.97 -12.96 -19.26
N SER A 278 10.53 -11.76 -19.08
CA SER A 278 10.02 -10.42 -19.49
C SER A 278 8.84 -9.80 -18.71
N LEU A 279 8.05 -10.56 -17.95
CA LEU A 279 6.87 -10.00 -17.27
C LEU A 279 7.20 -8.97 -16.16
N PRO A 280 8.19 -9.18 -15.27
CA PRO A 280 8.56 -8.20 -14.24
C PRO A 280 8.93 -6.82 -14.82
N VAL A 281 9.78 -6.81 -15.87
CA VAL A 281 10.23 -5.58 -16.55
C VAL A 281 9.03 -4.77 -17.05
N ARG A 282 8.06 -5.41 -17.71
CA ARG A 282 6.86 -4.73 -18.22
C ARG A 282 6.01 -4.11 -17.11
N HIS A 283 5.90 -4.76 -15.95
CA HIS A 283 5.17 -4.22 -14.80
C HIS A 283 5.90 -3.00 -14.20
N LEU A 284 7.23 -3.09 -14.06
CA LEU A 284 8.09 -2.00 -13.61
C LEU A 284 8.04 -0.79 -14.57
N GLU A 285 8.05 -0.99 -15.88
CA GLU A 285 7.93 0.11 -16.87
C GLU A 285 6.59 0.85 -16.78
N ARG A 286 5.49 0.11 -16.55
CA ARG A 286 4.18 0.73 -16.27
C ARG A 286 4.24 1.51 -14.96
N CYS A 287 4.80 0.94 -13.90
CA CYS A 287 4.95 1.61 -12.60
C CYS A 287 5.77 2.91 -12.68
N ARG A 288 6.92 2.88 -13.40
CA ARG A 288 7.73 4.07 -13.73
C ARG A 288 6.89 5.16 -14.38
N THR A 289 6.04 4.79 -15.34
CA THR A 289 5.13 5.73 -16.03
C THR A 289 4.15 6.38 -15.05
N LEU A 290 3.59 5.61 -14.11
CA LEU A 290 2.67 6.15 -13.09
C LEU A 290 3.35 7.14 -12.14
N LEU A 291 4.59 6.86 -11.70
CA LEU A 291 5.32 7.79 -10.82
C LEU A 291 5.73 9.09 -11.53
N HIS A 292 6.11 9.04 -12.81
CA HIS A 292 6.39 10.26 -13.57
C HIS A 292 5.15 11.17 -13.73
N GLN A 293 3.92 10.62 -13.70
CA GLN A 293 2.70 11.45 -13.71
C GLN A 293 2.52 12.29 -12.44
N VAL A 294 3.17 11.92 -11.32
CA VAL A 294 3.08 12.63 -10.04
C VAL A 294 4.35 13.38 -9.63
N GLU A 295 5.44 13.27 -10.40
CA GLU A 295 6.74 13.91 -10.10
C GLU A 295 6.66 15.44 -10.01
N GLU A 296 5.74 16.06 -10.75
CA GLU A 296 5.47 17.50 -10.78
C GLU A 296 4.29 17.94 -9.88
N MET A 297 3.76 17.06 -9.01
CA MET A 297 2.69 17.43 -8.07
C MET A 297 3.23 18.28 -6.92
N LEU A 298 2.39 19.22 -6.44
CA LEU A 298 2.72 20.10 -5.32
C LEU A 298 2.55 19.35 -4.00
N VAL A 299 3.61 18.64 -3.60
CA VAL A 299 3.70 17.89 -2.33
C VAL A 299 4.91 18.34 -1.49
N PRO A 300 4.95 18.04 -0.18
CA PRO A 300 6.11 18.31 0.67
C PRO A 300 7.42 17.75 0.09
N GLU A 301 8.54 18.43 0.35
CA GLU A 301 9.84 18.08 -0.23
C GLU A 301 10.28 16.65 0.16
N GLU A 302 9.98 16.22 1.39
CA GLU A 302 10.23 14.87 1.89
C GLU A 302 9.50 13.80 1.08
N LEU A 303 8.31 14.11 0.56
CA LEU A 303 7.52 13.19 -0.27
C LEU A 303 8.01 13.18 -1.72
N ARG A 304 8.36 14.35 -2.26
CA ARG A 304 9.02 14.46 -3.57
C ARG A 304 10.34 13.68 -3.62
N VAL A 305 11.13 13.74 -2.55
CA VAL A 305 12.36 12.94 -2.40
C VAL A 305 12.07 11.44 -2.46
N GLN A 306 10.97 10.97 -1.85
CA GLN A 306 10.55 9.56 -1.93
C GLN A 306 10.12 9.15 -3.34
N VAL A 307 9.46 10.04 -4.11
CA VAL A 307 9.15 9.81 -5.54
C VAL A 307 10.42 9.66 -6.38
N ILE A 308 11.40 10.54 -6.19
CA ILE A 308 12.70 10.47 -6.88
C ILE A 308 13.43 9.16 -6.51
N LEU A 309 13.44 8.78 -5.23
CA LEU A 309 14.03 7.53 -4.75
C LEU A 309 13.36 6.29 -5.38
N ALA A 310 12.03 6.21 -5.35
CA ALA A 310 11.28 5.10 -5.93
C ALA A 310 11.46 4.99 -7.45
N LEU A 311 11.53 6.13 -8.16
CA LEU A 311 11.92 6.16 -9.58
C LEU A 311 13.34 5.64 -9.80
N GLY A 312 14.28 5.94 -8.91
CA GLY A 312 15.64 5.39 -8.94
C GLY A 312 15.65 3.87 -8.79
N GLN A 313 14.95 3.36 -7.78
CA GLN A 313 14.81 1.91 -7.50
C GLN A 313 14.18 1.14 -8.66
N ILE A 314 13.08 1.65 -9.24
CA ILE A 314 12.41 1.01 -10.38
C ILE A 314 13.31 1.01 -11.62
N ASN A 315 14.04 2.10 -11.88
CA ASN A 315 14.98 2.16 -13.01
C ASN A 315 16.20 1.25 -12.82
N LEU A 316 16.66 1.06 -11.57
CA LEU A 316 17.69 0.08 -11.23
C LEU A 316 17.18 -1.33 -11.51
N ALA A 317 16.02 -1.71 -10.96
CA ALA A 317 15.44 -3.04 -11.16
C ALA A 317 15.18 -3.37 -12.65
N ILE A 318 14.67 -2.41 -13.44
CA ILE A 318 14.56 -2.56 -14.91
C ILE A 318 15.93 -2.78 -15.55
N GLY A 319 16.96 -2.04 -15.11
CA GLY A 319 18.33 -2.17 -15.56
C GLY A 319 18.93 -3.54 -15.29
N SER A 320 18.97 -3.94 -14.01
CA SER A 320 19.55 -5.20 -13.54
C SER A 320 18.81 -6.43 -14.12
N SER A 321 17.47 -6.46 -14.09
CA SER A 321 16.67 -7.57 -14.66
C SER A 321 16.74 -7.72 -16.19
N ILE A 322 17.36 -6.75 -16.88
CA ILE A 322 17.72 -6.86 -18.30
C ILE A 322 19.21 -7.20 -18.45
N ALA A 323 20.08 -6.69 -17.57
CA ALA A 323 21.51 -6.99 -17.57
C ALA A 323 21.81 -8.46 -17.31
N GLU A 324 21.19 -9.04 -16.27
CA GLU A 324 21.29 -10.45 -15.87
C GLU A 324 21.05 -11.39 -17.07
N LYS A 325 20.05 -11.07 -17.91
CA LYS A 325 19.72 -11.86 -19.11
C LYS A 325 20.81 -11.83 -20.17
N PHE A 326 21.57 -10.75 -20.29
CA PHE A 326 22.72 -10.72 -21.18
C PHE A 326 23.89 -11.56 -20.66
N GLU A 327 24.01 -11.72 -19.33
CA GLU A 327 25.00 -12.60 -18.71
C GLU A 327 24.59 -14.07 -18.90
N GLU A 328 23.31 -14.40 -18.71
CA GLU A 328 22.74 -15.72 -19.04
C GLU A 328 22.87 -16.06 -20.53
N ASP A 329 22.41 -15.19 -21.44
CA ASP A 329 22.46 -15.38 -22.90
C ASP A 329 23.91 -15.46 -23.44
N SER A 330 24.88 -14.79 -22.80
CA SER A 330 26.28 -14.84 -23.24
C SER A 330 26.94 -16.21 -23.05
N ASN A 331 26.32 -17.11 -22.27
CA ASN A 331 26.69 -18.52 -22.17
C ASN A 331 26.07 -19.40 -23.28
N ALA A 332 25.18 -18.84 -24.13
CA ALA A 332 24.53 -19.56 -25.24
C ALA A 332 25.18 -19.22 -26.59
N GLU A 333 25.71 -20.26 -27.28
CA GLU A 333 26.29 -20.13 -28.63
C GLU A 333 25.22 -19.94 -29.74
N ASP A 334 24.51 -18.80 -29.82
CA ASP A 334 24.19 -18.17 -31.12
C ASP A 334 23.64 -16.72 -31.01
N GLY A 335 23.90 -15.90 -32.04
CA GLY A 335 23.71 -14.44 -31.95
C GLY A 335 22.30 -13.91 -32.27
N THR A 336 21.66 -13.25 -31.30
CA THR A 336 20.42 -12.46 -31.48
C THR A 336 20.68 -11.04 -32.00
N GLY A 337 21.18 -10.96 -33.25
CA GLY A 337 21.51 -9.71 -33.92
C GLY A 337 20.31 -8.80 -34.25
N GLY A 338 19.88 -7.98 -33.30
CA GLY A 338 18.87 -6.93 -33.50
C GLY A 338 18.18 -6.53 -32.22
N GLU A 339 17.34 -7.41 -31.67
CA GLU A 339 16.54 -7.15 -30.46
C GLU A 339 17.42 -6.97 -29.21
N GLY A 340 18.47 -7.79 -29.05
CA GLY A 340 19.43 -7.63 -27.96
C GLY A 340 20.14 -6.27 -27.94
N LEU A 341 20.31 -5.60 -29.08
CA LEU A 341 20.88 -4.24 -29.11
C LEU A 341 19.90 -3.17 -28.62
N GLU A 342 18.59 -3.33 -28.83
CA GLU A 342 17.60 -2.37 -28.33
C GLU A 342 17.33 -2.61 -26.84
N THR A 343 17.18 -3.87 -26.43
CA THR A 343 17.05 -4.29 -25.02
C THR A 343 18.26 -3.82 -24.20
N ARG A 344 19.49 -3.91 -24.72
CA ARG A 344 20.69 -3.35 -24.05
C ARG A 344 20.63 -1.83 -23.90
N LYS A 345 20.09 -1.08 -24.88
CA LYS A 345 19.90 0.38 -24.73
C LYS A 345 18.87 0.72 -23.65
N VAL A 346 17.80 -0.06 -23.52
CA VAL A 346 16.79 0.13 -22.46
C VAL A 346 17.42 -0.08 -21.08
N ALA A 347 18.26 -1.11 -20.91
CA ALA A 347 19.01 -1.32 -19.67
C ALA A 347 19.97 -0.16 -19.37
N ILE A 348 20.86 0.20 -20.32
CA ILE A 348 21.82 1.31 -20.18
C ILE A 348 21.10 2.64 -19.87
N GLY A 349 19.97 2.91 -20.53
CA GLY A 349 19.16 4.10 -20.30
C GLY A 349 18.56 4.13 -18.90
N SER A 350 17.99 3.00 -18.45
CA SER A 350 17.38 2.89 -17.12
C SER A 350 18.43 2.99 -16.01
N LEU A 351 19.58 2.32 -16.13
CA LEU A 351 20.68 2.44 -15.16
C LEU A 351 21.24 3.87 -15.05
N LYS A 352 21.36 4.59 -16.18
CA LYS A 352 21.76 6.00 -16.19
C LYS A 352 20.73 6.91 -15.49
N GLU A 353 19.44 6.66 -15.69
CA GLU A 353 18.37 7.37 -14.97
C GLU A 353 18.40 7.04 -13.48
N ALA A 354 18.61 5.78 -13.09
CA ALA A 354 18.73 5.36 -11.70
C ALA A 354 19.85 6.10 -10.96
N ILE A 355 21.07 6.12 -11.55
CA ILE A 355 22.21 6.89 -11.04
C ILE A 355 21.86 8.37 -10.88
N ALA A 356 21.22 8.98 -11.88
CA ALA A 356 20.84 10.39 -11.84
C ALA A 356 19.79 10.69 -10.75
N LYS A 357 18.82 9.80 -10.53
CA LYS A 357 17.83 9.92 -9.44
C LYS A 357 18.50 9.76 -8.06
N PHE A 358 19.39 8.78 -7.88
CA PHE A 358 20.14 8.61 -6.62
C PHE A 358 21.04 9.81 -6.31
N ASP A 359 21.71 10.37 -7.32
CA ASP A 359 22.48 11.61 -7.19
C ASP A 359 21.62 12.81 -6.80
N ALA A 360 20.42 12.95 -7.40
CA ALA A 360 19.47 14.00 -7.03
C ALA A 360 18.99 13.85 -5.57
N VAL A 361 18.72 12.63 -5.10
CA VAL A 361 18.36 12.39 -3.69
C VAL A 361 19.52 12.74 -2.75
N ARG A 362 20.77 12.35 -3.06
CA ARG A 362 21.96 12.76 -2.28
C ARG A 362 22.13 14.27 -2.25
N GLU A 363 21.90 14.97 -3.36
CA GLU A 363 21.99 16.44 -3.41
C GLU A 363 20.92 17.10 -2.53
N LEU A 364 19.68 16.59 -2.55
CA LEU A 364 18.59 17.10 -1.72
C LEU A 364 18.88 16.90 -0.22
N TYR A 365 19.35 15.71 0.18
CA TYR A 365 19.74 15.45 1.58
C TYR A 365 21.02 16.17 2.02
N SER A 366 21.96 16.46 1.11
CA SER A 366 23.17 17.25 1.46
C SER A 366 22.85 18.67 1.96
N LYS A 367 21.66 19.18 1.64
CA LYS A 367 21.15 20.48 2.10
C LYS A 367 20.47 20.40 3.47
N GLN A 368 20.17 19.18 3.95
CA GLN A 368 19.46 18.90 5.20
C GLN A 368 20.40 18.24 6.22
N SER A 369 21.07 19.02 7.07
CA SER A 369 21.94 18.47 8.13
C SER A 369 21.10 17.88 9.27
N THR A 370 20.67 16.63 9.10
CA THR A 370 19.89 15.85 10.07
C THR A 370 20.36 14.39 10.08
N GLU A 371 20.27 13.71 11.23
CA GLU A 371 20.65 12.29 11.36
C GLU A 371 19.86 11.38 10.39
N LYS A 372 18.61 11.75 10.06
CA LYS A 372 17.78 11.04 9.08
C LYS A 372 18.34 11.16 7.65
N ALA A 373 18.88 12.32 7.29
CA ALA A 373 19.49 12.53 5.98
C ALA A 373 20.77 11.69 5.80
N GLU A 374 21.57 11.54 6.86
CA GLU A 374 22.76 10.69 6.86
C GLU A 374 22.39 9.20 6.67
N SER A 375 21.35 8.70 7.35
CA SER A 375 20.84 7.32 7.17
C SER A 375 20.48 7.02 5.70
N VAL A 376 19.68 7.88 5.06
CA VAL A 376 19.22 7.65 3.69
C VAL A 376 20.38 7.73 2.68
N VAL A 377 21.40 8.55 2.93
CA VAL A 377 22.58 8.62 2.06
C VAL A 377 23.45 7.35 2.16
N GLU A 378 23.55 6.73 3.32
CA GLU A 378 24.22 5.43 3.46
C GLU A 378 23.40 4.28 2.87
N GLU A 379 22.06 4.30 3.03
CA GLU A 379 21.15 3.32 2.40
C GLU A 379 21.17 3.39 0.86
N LEU A 380 21.41 4.58 0.29
CA LEU A 380 21.56 4.79 -1.16
C LEU A 380 22.84 4.20 -1.75
N LYS A 381 23.89 4.08 -0.93
CA LYS A 381 25.23 3.70 -1.38
C LYS A 381 25.29 2.33 -2.09
N PRO A 382 24.74 1.22 -1.56
CA PRO A 382 24.73 -0.06 -2.26
C PRO A 382 23.95 -0.01 -3.58
N MET A 383 22.78 0.64 -3.63
CA MET A 383 22.00 0.78 -4.87
C MET A 383 22.75 1.59 -5.94
N LEU A 384 23.50 2.62 -5.55
CA LEU A 384 24.35 3.37 -6.46
C LEU A 384 25.56 2.55 -6.93
N GLN A 385 26.17 1.75 -6.05
CA GLN A 385 27.26 0.84 -6.41
C GLN A 385 26.79 -0.22 -7.43
N GLU A 386 25.65 -0.87 -7.18
CA GLU A 386 25.00 -1.81 -8.11
C GLU A 386 24.74 -1.15 -9.48
N ALA A 387 24.06 0.01 -9.49
CA ALA A 387 23.73 0.73 -10.72
C ALA A 387 24.99 1.08 -11.55
N LEU A 388 26.11 1.40 -10.89
CA LEU A 388 27.37 1.71 -11.53
C LEU A 388 28.08 0.46 -12.09
N VAL A 389 28.20 -0.62 -11.32
CA VAL A 389 28.90 -1.83 -11.79
C VAL A 389 28.12 -2.49 -12.94
N THR A 390 26.80 -2.66 -12.80
CA THR A 390 25.94 -3.22 -13.84
C THR A 390 25.95 -2.38 -15.12
N LEU A 391 26.01 -1.04 -15.00
CA LEU A 391 26.18 -0.16 -16.16
C LEU A 391 27.56 -0.33 -16.83
N ALA A 392 28.62 -0.48 -16.04
CA ALA A 392 29.97 -0.69 -16.56
C ALA A 392 30.09 -2.01 -17.33
N THR A 393 29.49 -3.10 -16.84
CA THR A 393 29.44 -4.41 -17.52
C THR A 393 28.72 -4.34 -18.87
N LEU A 394 27.63 -3.57 -18.98
CA LEU A 394 26.86 -3.45 -20.22
C LEU A 394 27.48 -2.54 -21.28
N LEU A 395 28.31 -1.58 -20.88
CA LEU A 395 28.98 -0.63 -21.79
C LEU A 395 30.09 -1.31 -22.59
N PRO A 396 30.31 -0.90 -23.85
CA PRO A 396 31.47 -1.37 -24.62
C PRO A 396 32.78 -0.81 -24.03
N GLU A 397 33.87 -1.57 -24.20
CA GLU A 397 35.21 -1.16 -23.78
C GLU A 397 35.57 0.24 -24.25
N GLY A 398 36.10 1.05 -23.33
CA GLY A 398 36.62 2.38 -23.62
C GLY A 398 36.37 3.43 -22.52
N PRO A 399 36.56 4.72 -22.84
CA PRO A 399 36.68 5.79 -21.85
C PRO A 399 35.36 6.15 -21.14
N GLU A 400 34.22 5.61 -21.59
CA GLU A 400 32.96 5.73 -20.84
C GLU A 400 32.91 4.67 -19.73
N GLN A 401 33.16 3.40 -20.06
CA GLN A 401 33.23 2.28 -19.11
C GLN A 401 34.27 2.53 -18.02
N GLU A 402 35.50 2.92 -18.39
CA GLU A 402 36.58 3.27 -17.45
C GLU A 402 36.16 4.34 -16.43
N ARG A 403 35.36 5.33 -16.85
CA ARG A 403 34.84 6.39 -15.95
C ARG A 403 33.77 5.87 -14.99
N ILE A 404 32.91 4.96 -15.44
CA ILE A 404 31.90 4.34 -14.57
C ILE A 404 32.59 3.44 -13.54
N TYR A 405 33.56 2.61 -13.92
CA TYR A 405 34.35 1.83 -12.96
C TYR A 405 35.16 2.70 -11.98
N SER A 406 35.79 3.77 -12.47
CA SER A 406 36.48 4.74 -11.60
C SER A 406 35.53 5.38 -10.58
N ARG A 407 34.27 5.61 -10.96
CA ARG A 407 33.24 6.12 -10.07
C ARG A 407 32.75 5.07 -9.07
N TYR A 408 32.54 3.82 -9.51
CA TYR A 408 32.20 2.69 -8.65
C TYR A 408 33.23 2.50 -7.52
N GLN A 409 34.52 2.51 -7.87
CA GLN A 409 35.62 2.48 -6.89
C GLN A 409 35.62 3.70 -5.95
N ALA A 410 35.32 4.90 -6.46
CA ALA A 410 35.23 6.11 -5.64
C ALA A 410 34.06 6.11 -4.64
N GLU A 411 32.94 5.43 -4.96
CA GLU A 411 31.86 5.15 -4.00
C GLU A 411 32.20 3.98 -3.05
N GLY A 412 33.41 3.41 -3.14
CA GLY A 412 33.89 2.32 -2.28
C GLY A 412 33.47 0.92 -2.73
N GLY A 413 33.10 0.75 -4.02
CA GLY A 413 32.93 -0.55 -4.63
C GLY A 413 34.25 -1.30 -4.78
N ILE A 414 34.22 -2.61 -4.58
CA ILE A 414 35.36 -3.52 -4.76
C ILE A 414 35.10 -4.28 -6.06
N LEU A 415 36.11 -4.39 -6.92
CA LEU A 415 36.09 -5.37 -8.00
C LEU A 415 36.67 -6.65 -7.40
N ASP A 416 36.01 -7.79 -7.62
CA ASP A 416 36.61 -9.07 -7.28
C ASP A 416 37.74 -9.31 -8.31
N ASP A 417 38.97 -9.06 -7.86
CA ASP A 417 40.19 -9.35 -8.64
C ASP A 417 40.37 -10.88 -8.68
N GLU A 418 39.60 -11.55 -9.55
CA GLU A 418 39.91 -12.92 -9.97
C GLU A 418 41.26 -12.92 -10.72
N ASP A 419 42.10 -13.91 -10.44
CA ASP A 419 43.42 -14.18 -11.05
C ASP A 419 44.65 -13.33 -10.62
N ASP A 420 44.80 -13.05 -9.31
CA ASP A 420 46.11 -12.77 -8.66
C ASP A 420 46.53 -13.90 -7.67
N GLU A 421 46.11 -15.16 -7.89
CA GLU A 421 46.84 -16.33 -7.35
C GLU A 421 48.10 -16.57 -8.21
N ASP A 422 49.14 -15.79 -7.92
CA ASP A 422 50.47 -15.89 -8.55
C ASP A 422 51.02 -17.33 -8.55
N ASP A 423 51.43 -17.78 -9.74
CA ASP A 423 52.35 -18.91 -9.96
C ASP A 423 53.75 -18.63 -9.34
N GLU A 424 53.91 -18.72 -8.01
CA GLU A 424 55.23 -18.73 -7.34
C GLU A 424 55.72 -20.15 -6.96
N GLU A 425 56.39 -20.78 -7.93
CA GLU A 425 57.44 -21.86 -7.88
C GLU A 425 57.28 -23.14 -7.02
#